data_AF-A0A4Q9V6Z4-F1
#
_entry.id   AF-A0A4Q9V6Z4-F1
#
_cell.length_a   1.000
_cell.length_b   1.000
_cell.length_c   1.000
_cell.angle_alpha   90.00
_cell.angle_beta   90.00
_cell.angle_gamma   90.00
#
_symmetry.space_group_name_H-M   'P 1'
#
loop_
_entity.id
_entity.type
_entity.pdbx_description
1 polymer ?
#
loop_
_entity_poly.entity_id
_entity_poly.type
_entity_poly.pdbx_seq_one_letter_code
_entity_poly.pdbx_strand_id
1 'polypeptide(L)' 'MNNEQSELEEQAPKRNIWNLVLGIIFLGYGSFRLYQKMSISESDTFGIVLAIAFIIFGIYDLYKYFTGK' A
#
# COMPACT_ATOMS: atom_id res chain seq x y z
N MET A 1 -34.55 25.09 16.98
CA MET A 1 -33.09 25.28 16.87
C MET A 1 -32.39 23.92 16.84
N ASN A 2 -32.78 23.01 15.93
CA ASN A 2 -32.28 21.62 15.91
C ASN A 2 -31.77 21.18 14.52
N ASN A 3 -31.64 22.11 13.57
CA ASN A 3 -31.46 21.75 12.15
C ASN A 3 -30.06 22.11 11.61
N GLU A 4 -29.22 22.76 12.41
CA GLU A 4 -27.87 23.21 11.99
C GLU A 4 -26.75 22.26 12.44
N GLN A 5 -27.06 21.26 13.28
CA GLN A 5 -26.08 20.30 13.81
C GLN A 5 -25.85 19.08 12.90
N SER A 6 -26.58 18.97 11.78
CA SER A 6 -26.50 17.81 10.87
C SER A 6 -25.59 18.03 9.66
N GLU A 7 -25.03 19.23 9.47
CA GLU A 7 -24.20 19.57 8.29
C GLU A 7 -22.69 19.51 8.57
N LEU A 8 -22.27 19.25 9.81
CA LEU A 8 -20.87 19.25 10.25
C LEU A 8 -20.29 17.86 10.56
N GLU A 9 -20.99 16.77 10.26
CA GLU A 9 -20.30 15.50 10.01
C GLU A 9 -19.58 15.63 8.67
N GLU A 10 -18.50 16.41 8.71
CA GLU A 10 -17.42 16.43 7.75
C GLU A 10 -17.25 15.02 7.21
N GLN A 11 -17.35 14.90 5.89
CA GLN A 11 -17.02 13.71 5.14
C GLN A 11 -15.55 13.38 5.41
N ALA A 12 -15.27 12.75 6.56
CA ALA A 12 -13.96 12.25 6.88
C ALA A 12 -13.57 11.37 5.69
N PRO A 13 -12.43 11.63 5.04
CA PRO A 13 -12.07 10.95 3.82
C PRO A 13 -12.16 9.45 4.09
N LYS A 14 -13.09 8.78 3.38
CA LYS A 14 -13.39 7.36 3.60
C LYS A 14 -12.14 6.57 3.24
N ARG A 15 -11.31 6.28 4.24
CA ARG A 15 -10.07 5.52 4.08
C ARG A 15 -10.40 4.17 3.47
N ASN A 16 -9.87 3.89 2.29
CA ASN A 16 -10.13 2.64 1.59
C ASN A 16 -9.28 1.51 2.21
N ILE A 17 -9.90 0.67 3.05
CA ILE A 17 -9.25 -0.47 3.72
C ILE A 17 -8.55 -1.42 2.73
N TRP A 18 -9.00 -1.48 1.48
CA TRP A 18 -8.35 -2.30 0.44
C TRP A 18 -6.94 -1.81 0.12
N ASN A 19 -6.69 -0.50 0.16
CA ASN A 19 -5.34 0.05 -0.02
C ASN A 19 -4.43 -0.35 1.15
N LEU A 20 -4.97 -0.44 2.36
CA LEU A 20 -4.19 -0.94 3.51
C LEU A 20 -3.80 -2.41 3.31
N VAL A 21 -4.78 -3.25 2.97
CA VAL A 21 -4.57 -4.70 2.81
C VAL A 21 -3.61 -5.00 1.66
N LEU A 22 -3.85 -4.41 0.48
CA LEU A 22 -2.97 -4.56 -0.68
C LEU A 22 -1.58 -3.99 -0.40
N GLY A 23 -1.51 -2.84 0.26
CA GLY A 23 -0.27 -2.22 0.69
C GLY A 23 0.61 -3.17 1.51
N ILE A 24 0.04 -3.75 2.57
CA ILE A 24 0.76 -4.71 3.44
C ILE A 24 1.17 -5.96 2.66
N ILE A 25 0.29 -6.52 1.83
CA ILE A 25 0.58 -7.73 1.05
C ILE A 25 1.72 -7.48 0.07
N PHE A 26 1.66 -6.40 -0.70
CA PHE A 26 2.69 -6.10 -1.69
C PHE A 26 4.03 -5.75 -1.05
N LEU A 27 4.02 -5.02 0.06
CA LEU A 27 5.24 -4.65 0.75
C LEU A 27 5.89 -5.86 1.42
N GLY A 28 5.09 -6.74 2.04
CA GLY A 28 5.56 -8.00 2.62
C GLY A 28 6.09 -8.97 1.57
N TYR A 29 5.31 -9.25 0.52
CA TYR A 29 5.72 -10.18 -0.54
C TYR A 29 6.91 -9.64 -1.36
N GLY A 30 6.88 -8.36 -1.74
CA GLY A 30 7.96 -7.72 -2.49
C GLY A 30 9.27 -7.73 -1.71
N SER A 31 9.24 -7.39 -0.41
CA SER A 31 10.42 -7.42 0.44
C SER A 31 10.95 -8.85 0.64
N PHE A 32 10.07 -9.82 0.87
CA PHE A 32 10.44 -11.23 0.99
C PHE A 32 11.08 -11.78 -0.29
N ARG A 33 10.47 -11.50 -1.44
CA ARG A 33 11.00 -11.92 -2.75
C ARG A 33 12.36 -11.29 -3.03
N LEU A 34 12.51 -10.00 -2.73
CA LEU A 34 13.78 -9.29 -2.89
C LEU A 34 14.86 -9.89 -1.99
N TYR A 35 14.55 -10.17 -0.72
CA TYR A 35 15.47 -10.80 0.23
C TYR A 35 15.94 -12.18 -0.25
N GLN A 36 15.01 -13.04 -0.69
CA GLN A 36 15.36 -14.34 -1.26
C GLN A 36 16.29 -14.20 -2.45
N LYS A 37 16.04 -13.22 -3.31
CA LYS A 37 16.84 -13.00 -4.52
C LYS A 37 18.26 -12.52 -4.22
N MET A 38 18.42 -11.69 -3.20
CA MET A 38 19.74 -11.28 -2.71
C MET A 38 20.54 -12.47 -2.14
N SER A 39 19.86 -13.54 -1.73
CA SER A 39 20.48 -14.73 -1.12
C SER A 39 20.86 -15.80 -2.15
N ILE A 40 20.44 -15.69 -3.41
CA ILE A 40 20.64 -16.68 -4.46
C ILE A 40 21.44 -16.02 -5.60
N SER A 41 22.62 -16.55 -5.94
CA SER A 41 23.50 -16.02 -7.01
C SER A 41 22.92 -16.10 -8.43
N GLU A 42 21.68 -16.55 -8.59
CA GLU A 42 21.04 -16.67 -9.90
C GLU A 42 20.36 -15.35 -10.26
N SER A 43 20.96 -14.64 -11.23
CA SER A 43 20.45 -13.37 -11.73
C SER A 43 19.18 -13.58 -12.56
N ASP A 44 18.01 -13.59 -11.90
CA ASP A 44 16.75 -13.35 -12.60
C ASP A 44 16.29 -11.91 -12.35
N THR A 45 16.67 -11.07 -13.30
CA THR A 45 16.42 -9.63 -13.34
C THR A 45 14.93 -9.33 -13.34
N PHE A 46 14.11 -10.18 -13.98
CA PHE A 46 12.67 -10.01 -14.02
C PHE A 46 12.05 -10.10 -12.62
N GLY A 47 12.45 -11.10 -11.83
CA GLY A 47 12.03 -11.27 -10.44
C GLY A 47 12.42 -10.09 -9.55
N ILE A 48 13.58 -9.49 -9.78
CA ILE A 48 14.04 -8.29 -9.04
C ILE A 48 13.18 -7.07 -9.41
N VAL A 49 12.99 -6.82 -10.71
CA VAL A 49 12.17 -5.69 -11.18
C VAL A 49 10.73 -5.81 -10.66
N LEU A 50 10.16 -7.02 -10.68
CA LEU A 50 8.83 -7.27 -10.16
C LEU A 50 8.74 -7.07 -8.64
N ALA A 51 9.75 -7.51 -7.88
CA ALA A 51 9.80 -7.30 -6.43
C ALA A 51 9.87 -5.80 -6.08
N ILE A 52 10.70 -5.04 -6.80
CA ILE A 52 10.79 -3.58 -6.62
C ILE A 52 9.45 -2.92 -6.97
N ALA A 53 8.80 -3.33 -8.05
CA ALA A 53 7.47 -2.82 -8.41
C ALA A 53 6.45 -3.07 -7.29
N PHE A 54 6.39 -4.29 -6.73
CA PHE A 54 5.51 -4.58 -5.59
C PHE A 54 5.83 -3.72 -4.36
N ILE A 55 7.10 -3.49 -4.04
CA ILE A 55 7.44 -2.61 -2.92
C ILE A 55 6.96 -1.18 -3.17
N ILE A 56 7.18 -0.64 -4.37
CA ILE A 56 6.73 0.72 -4.75
C ILE A 56 5.19 0.81 -4.68
N PHE A 57 4.48 -0.15 -5.27
CA PHE A 57 3.01 -0.21 -5.20
C PHE A 57 2.51 -0.35 -3.76
N GLY A 58 3.14 -1.19 -2.96
CA GLY A 58 2.78 -1.37 -1.56
C GLY A 58 2.93 -0.10 -0.74
N ILE A 59 4.03 0.64 -0.93
CA ILE A 59 4.24 1.95 -0.30
C ILE A 59 3.20 2.97 -0.78
N TYR A 60 2.89 3.00 -2.08
CA TYR A 60 1.89 3.91 -2.65
C TYR A 60 0.50 3.66 -2.09
N ASP A 61 0.08 2.39 -1.99
CA ASP A 61 -1.23 2.02 -1.44
C ASP A 61 -1.34 2.35 0.05
N LEU A 62 -0.27 2.11 0.83
CA LEU A 62 -0.21 2.55 2.22
C LEU A 62 -0.28 4.06 2.35
N TYR A 63 0.49 4.80 1.54
CA TYR A 63 0.44 6.27 1.51
C TYR A 63 -0.98 6.77 1.21
N LYS A 64 -1.64 6.16 0.23
CA LYS A 64 -3.01 6.49 -0.16
C LYS A 64 -4.00 6.25 0.98
N TYR A 65 -3.88 5.12 1.67
CA TYR A 65 -4.68 4.80 2.86
C TYR A 65 -4.51 5.82 3.99
N PHE A 66 -3.25 6.15 4.35
CA PHE A 66 -2.98 7.07 5.45
C PHE A 66 -3.34 8.51 5.13
N THR A 67 -3.15 8.94 3.87
CA THR A 67 -3.45 10.32 3.42
C THR A 67 -4.92 10.51 3.07
N GLY A 68 -5.71 9.44 2.96
CA GLY A 68 -7.13 9.52 2.57
C GLY A 68 -7.34 10.03 1.14
N LYS A 69 -6.33 9.86 0.28
CA LYS A 69 -6.37 10.20 -1.16
C LYS A 69 -6.88 9.05 -2.01
#